data_AF-A0A521A3S1-F1
#
_entry.id   AF-A0A521A3S1-F1
#
_cell.length_a   1.000
_cell.length_b   1.000
_cell.length_c   1.000
_cell.angle_alpha   90.00
_cell.angle_beta   90.00
_cell.angle_gamma   90.00
#
_symmetry.space_group_name_H-M   'P 1'
#
loop_
_entity.id
_entity.type
_entity.pdbx_description
1 polymer ?
#
loop_
_entity_poly.entity_id
_entity_poly.type
_entity_poly.pdbx_seq_one_letter_code
_entity_poly.pdbx_strand_id
1 'polypeptide(L)'
;MEIKLKGDKEFDNIPSLKQKALRVNLNDDIYGTFAEIGAGQETVRQFFRAGGASGTIAKAMSAYDKDFSDAIYGHENDGRYVTEARLKKMLDHEINLIEERITRLKHPDKIFFTYANTVTTIDFAKRYKGHGWVGIRYQIEPYQEYNDIILHLRFKENDARLQQETLGILGTNLIYGAFYKYNEPKKLLRYLYDHLDQDQLEIDTINFSGPLYEEVDNRLMSLQLVKNGMTDAVMFAPDGNNVLPARVLYKKNILALRGSFRPVTKVNMDMYEKSFEMFKKENRVNPEKTQVIFEITLSNLRAEGEIDEQDFMDRAKLLCSLGQTVLI
;
A
#
# COMPACT_ATOMS: atom_id res chain seq x y z
N MET A 1 16.06 -8.14 34.62
CA MET A 1 15.92 -9.58 34.31
C MET A 1 14.44 -9.90 34.37
N GLU A 2 13.86 -10.38 33.28
CA GLU A 2 12.51 -10.96 33.34
C GLU A 2 12.55 -12.23 34.18
N ILE A 3 11.64 -12.32 35.15
CA ILE A 3 11.45 -13.53 35.95
C ILE A 3 10.69 -14.52 35.06
N LYS A 4 11.33 -15.60 34.62
CA LYS A 4 10.68 -16.72 33.92
C LYS A 4 10.28 -17.81 34.93
N LEU A 5 9.01 -18.19 34.94
CA LEU A 5 8.47 -19.29 35.75
C LEU A 5 8.44 -20.59 34.96
N LYS A 6 8.43 -21.72 35.68
CA LYS A 6 8.29 -23.04 35.07
C LYS A 6 6.91 -23.16 34.40
N GLY A 7 6.90 -23.39 33.09
CA GLY A 7 5.68 -23.50 32.29
C GLY A 7 5.40 -22.27 31.42
N ASP A 8 6.19 -21.20 31.55
CA ASP A 8 6.12 -20.07 30.64
C ASP A 8 6.41 -20.53 29.21
N LYS A 9 5.50 -20.17 28.30
CA LYS A 9 5.66 -20.40 26.87
C LYS A 9 6.27 -19.15 26.24
N GLU A 10 7.17 -19.37 25.31
CA GLU A 10 7.66 -18.28 24.48
C GLU A 10 6.53 -17.79 23.57
N PHE A 11 6.39 -16.48 23.46
CA PHE A 11 5.45 -15.81 22.58
C PHE A 11 6.15 -14.59 21.97
N ASP A 12 5.70 -14.19 20.77
CA ASP A 12 6.23 -12.99 20.14
C ASP A 12 5.75 -11.74 20.87
N ASN A 13 6.69 -10.95 21.37
CA ASN A 13 6.40 -9.71 22.10
C ASN A 13 6.13 -8.56 21.11
N ILE A 14 4.96 -8.60 20.47
CA ILE A 14 4.47 -7.56 19.57
C ILE A 14 3.86 -6.42 20.40
N PRO A 15 4.32 -5.16 20.27
CA PRO A 15 3.71 -4.04 20.97
C PRO A 15 2.22 -3.94 20.66
N SER A 16 1.39 -3.77 21.70
CA SER A 16 -0.05 -3.52 21.53
C SER A 16 -0.29 -2.25 20.71
N LEU A 17 -1.43 -2.16 20.03
CA LEU A 17 -1.81 -0.96 19.28
C LEU A 17 -1.82 0.30 20.15
N LYS A 18 -2.28 0.17 21.40
CA LYS A 18 -2.22 1.24 22.39
C LYS A 18 -0.78 1.70 22.65
N GLN A 19 0.16 0.77 22.83
CA GLN A 19 1.58 1.12 23.03
C GLN A 19 2.20 1.75 21.79
N LYS A 20 1.85 1.27 20.59
CA LYS A 20 2.31 1.88 19.33
C LYS A 20 1.85 3.33 19.21
N ALA A 21 0.54 3.57 19.35
CA ALA A 21 -0.05 4.89 19.28
C ALA A 21 0.46 5.81 20.41
N LEU A 22 0.56 5.29 21.64
CA LEU A 22 1.07 6.05 22.78
C LEU A 22 2.54 6.45 22.58
N ARG A 23 3.38 5.58 22.01
CA ARG A 23 4.78 5.90 21.75
C ARG A 23 4.93 7.03 20.72
N VAL A 24 4.06 7.07 19.70
CA VAL A 24 4.01 8.21 18.77
C VAL A 24 3.53 9.46 19.50
N ASN A 25 2.47 9.34 20.32
CA ASN A 25 1.89 10.47 21.06
C ASN A 25 2.82 11.10 22.11
N LEU A 26 3.74 10.32 22.68
CA LEU A 26 4.68 10.78 23.71
C LEU A 26 6.00 11.30 23.11
N ASN A 27 6.14 11.29 21.78
CA ASN A 27 7.25 11.97 21.14
C ASN A 27 6.91 13.45 21.03
N ASP A 28 7.74 14.31 21.62
CA ASP A 28 7.51 15.75 21.68
C ASP A 28 7.62 16.44 20.31
N ASP A 29 8.21 15.78 19.31
CA ASP A 29 8.51 16.35 18.01
C ASP A 29 7.58 15.86 16.89
N ILE A 30 7.04 14.64 17.00
CA ILE A 30 6.08 14.10 16.01
C ILE A 30 4.77 14.87 16.10
N TYR A 31 4.42 15.59 15.04
CA TYR A 31 3.22 16.41 14.99
C TYR A 31 2.55 16.38 13.62
N GLY A 32 1.24 16.19 13.55
CA GLY A 32 0.64 15.94 12.26
C GLY A 32 -0.88 15.95 12.20
N THR A 33 -1.39 15.58 11.04
CA THR A 33 -2.82 15.58 10.74
C THR A 33 -3.34 14.22 10.30
N PHE A 34 -4.64 14.02 10.47
CA PHE A 34 -5.38 12.85 10.02
C PHE A 34 -6.52 13.30 9.10
N ALA A 35 -6.54 12.78 7.87
CA ALA A 35 -7.60 13.00 6.89
C ALA A 35 -8.21 11.67 6.43
N GLU A 36 -9.29 11.24 7.06
CA GLU A 36 -9.87 9.91 6.85
C GLU A 36 -11.23 10.03 6.15
N ILE A 37 -11.38 9.42 4.97
CA ILE A 37 -12.61 9.47 4.18
C ILE A 37 -13.12 8.06 3.87
N GLY A 38 -14.43 7.87 4.13
CA GLY A 38 -15.25 6.76 3.62
C GLY A 38 -15.27 5.48 4.46
N ALA A 39 -14.38 5.33 5.45
CA ALA A 39 -14.34 4.17 6.36
C ALA A 39 -14.14 4.57 7.84
N GLY A 40 -14.79 5.65 8.26
CA GLY A 40 -14.74 6.17 9.62
C GLY A 40 -13.44 6.93 9.89
N GLN A 41 -13.26 7.31 11.16
CA GLN A 41 -12.03 7.92 11.69
C GLN A 41 -11.39 6.98 12.71
N GLU A 42 -11.24 5.70 12.33
CA GLU A 42 -10.80 4.65 13.26
C GLU A 42 -9.30 4.67 13.51
N THR A 43 -8.49 5.22 12.58
CA THR A 43 -7.05 5.35 12.81
C THR A 43 -6.80 6.40 13.88
N VAL A 44 -7.27 7.64 13.68
CA VAL A 44 -7.04 8.71 14.65
C VAL A 44 -7.66 8.41 16.02
N ARG A 45 -8.76 7.65 16.04
CA ARG A 45 -9.39 7.18 17.28
C ARG A 45 -8.44 6.36 18.16
N GLN A 46 -7.57 5.53 17.57
CA GLN A 46 -6.55 4.79 18.34
C GLN A 46 -5.61 5.74 19.07
N PHE A 47 -5.18 6.82 18.41
CA PHE A 47 -4.29 7.83 18.98
C PHE A 47 -5.00 8.66 20.06
N PHE A 48 -6.26 9.05 19.85
CA PHE A 48 -7.03 9.73 20.90
C PHE A 48 -7.19 8.85 22.16
N ARG A 49 -7.48 7.56 21.98
CA ARG A 49 -7.69 6.62 23.11
C ARG A 49 -6.40 6.22 23.83
N ALA A 50 -5.25 6.30 23.16
CA ALA A 50 -3.97 5.99 23.78
C ALA A 50 -3.57 7.04 24.84
N GLY A 51 -4.02 8.30 24.70
CA GLY A 51 -3.61 9.43 25.54
C GLY A 51 -2.37 10.15 25.00
N GLY A 52 -2.12 11.39 25.42
CA GLY A 52 -1.01 12.23 24.94
C GLY A 52 -1.23 12.90 23.57
N ALA A 53 -2.38 12.66 22.93
CA ALA A 53 -2.67 13.10 21.57
C ALA A 53 -2.55 14.63 21.33
N SER A 54 -2.69 15.47 22.37
CA SER A 54 -2.52 16.92 22.24
C SER A 54 -1.11 17.34 21.82
N GLY A 55 -0.09 16.51 22.10
CA GLY A 55 1.29 16.75 21.69
C GLY A 55 1.59 16.37 20.24
N THR A 56 0.68 15.65 19.59
CA THR A 56 0.92 14.97 18.29
C THR A 56 -0.11 15.30 17.22
N ILE A 57 -1.37 15.52 17.58
CA ILE A 57 -2.46 15.69 16.63
C ILE A 57 -2.80 17.17 16.51
N ALA A 58 -2.41 17.78 15.38
CA ALA A 58 -2.75 19.15 15.02
C ALA A 58 -4.19 19.29 14.54
N LYS A 59 -4.65 18.33 13.71
CA LYS A 59 -5.98 18.32 13.11
C LYS A 59 -6.41 16.90 12.77
N ALA A 60 -7.68 16.58 13.03
CA ALA A 60 -8.33 15.39 12.51
C ALA A 60 -9.57 15.82 11.71
N MET A 61 -9.76 15.28 10.50
CA MET A 61 -10.87 15.67 9.63
C MET A 61 -11.43 14.48 8.86
N SER A 62 -12.69 14.63 8.42
CA SER A 62 -13.36 13.71 7.52
C SER A 62 -14.34 14.46 6.62
N ALA A 63 -14.26 14.25 5.31
CA ALA A 63 -15.17 14.84 4.32
C ALA A 63 -15.84 13.74 3.48
N TYR A 64 -17.00 13.28 3.96
CA TYR A 64 -17.79 12.21 3.31
C TYR A 64 -18.56 12.68 2.08
N ASP A 65 -19.06 13.92 2.14
CA ASP A 65 -19.79 14.51 1.02
C ASP A 65 -18.81 14.86 -0.11
N LYS A 66 -19.22 14.59 -1.36
CA LYS A 66 -18.36 14.78 -2.53
C LYS A 66 -18.05 16.25 -2.77
N ASP A 67 -19.03 17.13 -2.61
CA ASP A 67 -18.86 18.55 -2.88
C ASP A 67 -17.98 19.19 -1.80
N PHE A 68 -18.15 18.80 -0.54
CA PHE A 68 -17.24 19.19 0.54
C PHE A 68 -15.82 18.69 0.30
N SER A 69 -15.68 17.42 -0.09
CA SER A 69 -14.38 16.81 -0.32
C SER A 69 -13.67 17.44 -1.52
N ASP A 70 -14.40 17.77 -2.59
CA ASP A 70 -13.86 18.45 -3.77
C ASP A 70 -13.54 19.92 -3.50
N ALA A 71 -14.29 20.61 -2.64
CA ALA A 71 -13.96 21.97 -2.22
C ALA A 71 -12.62 22.04 -1.44
N ILE A 72 -12.24 20.95 -0.76
CA ILE A 72 -11.00 20.88 0.02
C ILE A 72 -9.84 20.36 -0.84
N TYR A 73 -10.04 19.26 -1.57
CA TYR A 73 -8.97 18.52 -2.26
C TYR A 73 -8.98 18.67 -3.78
N GLY A 74 -9.97 19.39 -4.35
CA GLY A 74 -10.16 19.53 -5.79
C GLY A 74 -10.89 18.35 -6.43
N HIS A 75 -11.32 18.56 -7.67
CA HIS A 75 -12.08 17.56 -8.44
C HIS A 75 -11.20 16.44 -9.02
N GLU A 76 -11.81 15.26 -9.21
CA GLU A 76 -11.21 14.12 -9.90
C GLU A 76 -11.63 14.09 -11.37
N ASN A 77 -10.65 14.02 -12.28
CA ASN A 77 -10.88 14.12 -13.73
C ASN A 77 -11.78 13.01 -14.31
N ASP A 78 -11.80 11.84 -13.66
CA ASP A 78 -12.54 10.66 -14.11
C ASP A 78 -13.78 10.35 -13.23
N GLY A 79 -14.10 11.24 -12.29
CA GLY A 79 -15.22 11.10 -11.35
C GLY A 79 -15.08 9.98 -10.31
N ARG A 80 -13.91 9.32 -10.21
CA ARG A 80 -13.65 8.29 -9.20
C ARG A 80 -12.97 8.90 -7.99
N TYR A 81 -13.48 8.59 -6.80
CA TYR A 81 -13.02 9.19 -5.54
C TYR A 81 -12.07 8.28 -4.75
N VAL A 82 -12.13 6.97 -4.98
CA VAL A 82 -11.24 5.98 -4.33
C VAL A 82 -10.04 5.74 -5.26
N THR A 83 -9.13 6.71 -5.31
CA THR A 83 -7.98 6.72 -6.21
C THR A 83 -6.69 7.11 -5.47
N GLU A 84 -5.55 6.62 -5.97
CA GLU A 84 -4.23 7.03 -5.49
C GLU A 84 -4.01 8.54 -5.66
N ALA A 85 -4.49 9.10 -6.78
CA ALA A 85 -4.38 10.52 -7.08
C ALA A 85 -5.09 11.37 -6.02
N ARG A 86 -6.30 10.99 -5.61
CA ARG A 86 -7.02 11.68 -4.54
C ARG A 86 -6.28 11.56 -3.20
N LEU A 87 -5.77 10.36 -2.86
CA LEU A 87 -4.96 10.18 -1.65
C LEU A 87 -3.76 11.13 -1.64
N LYS A 88 -3.01 11.22 -2.75
CA LYS A 88 -1.86 12.13 -2.88
C LYS A 88 -2.26 13.60 -2.68
N LYS A 89 -3.35 14.05 -3.32
CA LYS A 89 -3.89 15.41 -3.10
C LYS A 89 -4.25 15.66 -1.65
N MET A 90 -4.81 14.67 -0.94
CA MET A 90 -5.10 14.79 0.49
C MET A 90 -3.83 14.95 1.30
N LEU A 91 -2.81 14.12 1.06
CA LEU A 91 -1.51 14.20 1.73
C LEU A 91 -0.83 15.56 1.47
N ASP A 92 -0.80 16.00 0.20
CA ASP A 92 -0.21 17.28 -0.22
C ASP A 92 -0.91 18.45 0.47
N HIS A 93 -2.25 18.51 0.40
CA HIS A 93 -3.05 19.61 0.95
C HIS A 93 -2.83 19.76 2.46
N GLU A 94 -2.88 18.64 3.18
CA GLU A 94 -2.77 18.61 4.63
C GLU A 94 -1.36 18.95 5.14
N ILE A 95 -0.32 18.52 4.42
CA ILE A 95 1.06 18.93 4.71
C ILE A 95 1.28 20.41 4.45
N ASN A 96 0.79 20.94 3.32
CA ASN A 96 0.89 22.37 3.04
C ASN A 96 0.19 23.20 4.13
N LEU A 97 -0.97 22.73 4.59
CA LEU A 97 -1.74 23.41 5.64
C LEU A 97 -1.04 23.39 7.01
N ILE A 98 -0.37 22.27 7.38
CA ILE A 98 0.34 22.22 8.66
C ILE A 98 1.59 23.10 8.62
N GLU A 99 2.35 23.11 7.52
CA GLU A 99 3.52 24.00 7.35
C GLU A 99 3.12 25.48 7.35
N GLU A 100 1.97 25.83 6.74
CA GLU A 100 1.45 27.21 6.76
C GLU A 100 1.08 27.68 8.18
N ARG A 101 0.45 26.80 8.97
CA ARG A 101 -0.12 27.18 10.27
C ARG A 101 0.82 26.99 11.45
N ILE A 102 1.72 26.01 11.38
CA ILE A 102 2.67 25.65 12.44
C ILE A 102 4.06 26.11 12.02
N THR A 103 4.32 27.40 12.24
CA THR A 103 5.56 28.04 11.77
C THR A 103 6.81 27.41 12.39
N ARG A 104 7.78 27.06 11.55
CA ARG A 104 9.11 26.57 11.95
C ARG A 104 9.87 27.51 12.88
N LEU A 105 9.62 28.83 12.81
CA LEU A 105 10.18 29.82 13.74
C LEU A 105 9.82 29.57 15.21
N LYS A 106 8.61 29.06 15.47
CA LYS A 106 8.13 28.71 16.83
C LYS A 106 8.37 27.25 17.17
N HIS A 107 8.52 26.41 16.16
CA HIS A 107 8.55 24.96 16.26
C HIS A 107 9.68 24.38 15.39
N PRO A 108 10.95 24.69 15.70
CA PRO A 108 12.08 24.33 14.85
C PRO A 108 12.32 22.82 14.81
N ASP A 109 12.02 22.10 15.89
CA ASP A 109 12.34 20.69 16.06
C ASP A 109 11.19 19.75 15.68
N LYS A 110 10.01 20.28 15.35
CA LYS A 110 8.86 19.44 14.98
C LYS A 110 9.15 18.65 13.71
N ILE A 111 8.75 17.39 13.68
CA ILE A 111 8.74 16.57 12.48
C ILE A 111 7.30 16.32 12.06
N PHE A 112 6.96 16.79 10.85
CA PHE A 112 5.57 16.80 10.42
C PHE A 112 5.16 15.49 9.75
N PHE A 113 3.90 15.12 9.96
CA PHE A 113 3.25 14.07 9.16
C PHE A 113 1.80 14.39 8.81
N THR A 114 1.32 13.74 7.77
CA THR A 114 -0.10 13.59 7.48
C THR A 114 -0.37 12.13 7.21
N TYR A 115 -1.36 11.58 7.92
CA TYR A 115 -2.00 10.33 7.55
C TYR A 115 -3.29 10.61 6.79
N ALA A 116 -3.50 9.89 5.68
CA ALA A 116 -4.72 10.01 4.91
C ALA A 116 -5.24 8.65 4.44
N ASN A 117 -6.55 8.56 4.27
CA ASN A 117 -7.17 7.45 3.55
C ASN A 117 -8.39 7.89 2.72
N THR A 118 -8.54 7.26 1.54
CA THR A 118 -9.77 7.29 0.74
C THR A 118 -10.20 5.86 0.48
N VAL A 119 -11.22 5.41 1.21
CA VAL A 119 -11.62 4.00 1.27
C VAL A 119 -13.13 3.90 1.15
N THR A 120 -13.60 2.85 0.48
CA THR A 120 -15.01 2.46 0.53
C THR A 120 -15.15 1.16 1.31
N THR A 121 -16.09 1.11 2.25
CA THR A 121 -16.49 -0.16 2.89
C THR A 121 -17.37 -0.97 1.92
N ILE A 122 -17.66 -2.23 2.29
CA ILE A 122 -18.62 -3.06 1.58
C ILE A 122 -19.97 -2.34 1.42
N ASP A 123 -20.57 -2.48 0.24
CA ASP A 123 -21.88 -1.92 -0.04
C ASP A 123 -22.99 -2.72 0.67
N PHE A 124 -24.13 -2.09 0.95
CA PHE A 124 -25.27 -2.76 1.61
C PHE A 124 -25.77 -3.98 0.82
N ALA A 125 -25.64 -3.96 -0.51
CA ALA A 125 -26.01 -5.07 -1.39
C ALA A 125 -24.93 -6.17 -1.46
N LYS A 126 -23.77 -5.99 -0.81
CA LYS A 126 -22.61 -6.89 -0.78
C LYS A 126 -22.15 -7.34 -2.18
N ARG A 127 -22.35 -6.48 -3.18
CA ARG A 127 -21.98 -6.73 -4.57
C ARG A 127 -20.53 -6.35 -4.84
N TYR A 128 -20.00 -5.38 -4.10
CA TYR A 128 -18.64 -4.88 -4.26
C TYR A 128 -17.90 -4.94 -2.92
N LYS A 129 -16.76 -5.64 -2.92
CA LYS A 129 -15.87 -5.67 -1.76
C LYS A 129 -15.32 -4.28 -1.49
N GLY A 130 -15.20 -3.92 -0.22
CA GLY A 130 -14.58 -2.67 0.18
C GLY A 130 -13.09 -2.68 -0.18
N HIS A 131 -12.57 -1.52 -0.57
CA HIS A 131 -11.17 -1.34 -0.94
C HIS A 131 -10.80 0.14 -0.82
N GLY A 132 -9.51 0.44 -0.89
CA GLY A 132 -9.09 1.83 -1.01
C GLY A 132 -7.61 2.07 -0.82
N TRP A 133 -7.29 3.35 -0.75
CA TRP A 133 -5.93 3.85 -0.65
C TRP A 133 -5.69 4.44 0.73
N VAL A 134 -4.56 4.09 1.32
CA VAL A 134 -4.09 4.58 2.61
C VAL A 134 -2.66 5.04 2.43
N GLY A 135 -2.29 6.14 3.08
CA GLY A 135 -0.91 6.58 3.05
C GLY A 135 -0.53 7.49 4.19
N ILE A 136 0.77 7.61 4.38
CA ILE A 136 1.39 8.58 5.27
C ILE A 136 2.46 9.33 4.50
N ARG A 137 2.45 10.65 4.68
CA ARG A 137 3.54 11.55 4.31
C ARG A 137 4.21 12.04 5.58
N TYR A 138 5.53 11.94 5.70
CA TYR A 138 6.21 12.26 6.95
C TYR A 138 7.70 12.63 6.82
N GLN A 139 8.21 13.30 7.84
CA GLN A 139 9.62 13.60 8.07
C GLN A 139 10.17 12.73 9.21
N ILE A 140 11.48 12.42 9.19
CA ILE A 140 12.17 11.89 10.37
C ILE A 140 13.13 12.90 11.00
N GLU A 141 13.48 13.95 10.26
CA GLU A 141 14.28 15.08 10.71
C GLU A 141 13.58 16.39 10.34
N PRO A 142 13.68 17.45 11.15
CA PRO A 142 13.14 18.76 10.79
C PRO A 142 13.74 19.28 9.49
N TYR A 143 12.94 20.00 8.69
CA TYR A 143 13.35 20.56 7.38
C TYR A 143 13.75 19.55 6.31
N GLN A 144 13.61 18.25 6.58
CA GLN A 144 13.81 17.21 5.57
C GLN A 144 12.70 17.27 4.50
N GLU A 145 13.04 16.91 3.27
CA GLU A 145 12.04 16.53 2.27
C GLU A 145 11.19 15.36 2.77
N TYR A 146 9.94 15.33 2.32
CA TYR A 146 8.95 14.37 2.80
C TYR A 146 9.14 12.97 2.21
N ASN A 147 8.83 11.97 3.03
CA ASN A 147 8.75 10.56 2.65
C ASN A 147 7.29 10.13 2.59
N ASP A 148 6.95 9.32 1.59
CA ASP A 148 5.62 8.77 1.41
C ASP A 148 5.66 7.24 1.50
N ILE A 149 4.71 6.68 2.24
CA ILE A 149 4.35 5.27 2.16
C ILE A 149 2.88 5.22 1.76
N ILE A 150 2.60 4.69 0.57
CA ILE A 150 1.26 4.62 -0.01
C ILE A 150 0.94 3.16 -0.31
N LEU A 151 -0.20 2.70 0.17
CA LEU A 151 -0.70 1.34 -0.07
C LEU A 151 -2.12 1.34 -0.60
N HIS A 152 -2.44 0.29 -1.35
CA HIS A 152 -3.82 -0.07 -1.66
C HIS A 152 -4.18 -1.34 -0.88
N LEU A 153 -5.40 -1.37 -0.36
CA LEU A 153 -5.94 -2.52 0.33
C LEU A 153 -7.29 -2.93 -0.23
N ARG A 154 -7.64 -4.19 0.00
CA ARG A 154 -8.97 -4.76 -0.22
C ARG A 154 -9.41 -5.51 1.02
N PHE A 155 -10.62 -5.24 1.49
CA PHE A 155 -11.19 -5.99 2.59
C PHE A 155 -11.65 -7.37 2.14
N LYS A 156 -11.37 -8.36 2.98
CA LYS A 156 -11.88 -9.74 2.87
C LYS A 156 -13.12 -9.93 3.75
N GLU A 157 -13.23 -9.14 4.81
CA GLU A 157 -14.40 -9.08 5.71
C GLU A 157 -15.67 -8.63 4.98
N ASN A 158 -16.83 -9.12 5.43
CA ASN A 158 -18.14 -8.84 4.84
C ASN A 158 -19.06 -8.00 5.74
N ASP A 159 -18.46 -7.30 6.72
CA ASP A 159 -19.13 -6.42 7.67
C ASP A 159 -18.42 -5.06 7.71
N ALA A 160 -19.16 -3.98 7.54
CA ALA A 160 -18.58 -2.64 7.45
C ALA A 160 -17.95 -2.17 8.76
N ARG A 161 -18.47 -2.56 9.93
CA ARG A 161 -17.90 -2.17 11.22
C ARG A 161 -16.56 -2.85 11.45
N LEU A 162 -16.46 -4.15 11.14
CA LEU A 162 -15.18 -4.87 11.19
C LEU A 162 -14.15 -4.22 10.26
N GLN A 163 -14.54 -3.88 9.02
CA GLN A 163 -13.64 -3.21 8.08
C GLN A 163 -13.10 -1.87 8.61
N GLN A 164 -13.93 -1.08 9.29
CA GLN A 164 -13.50 0.17 9.92
C GLN A 164 -12.49 -0.09 11.05
N GLU A 165 -12.77 -1.05 11.93
CA GLU A 165 -11.86 -1.45 13.01
C GLU A 165 -10.51 -1.93 12.44
N THR A 166 -10.53 -2.84 11.46
CA THR A 166 -9.37 -3.35 10.72
C THR A 166 -8.55 -2.22 10.08
N LEU A 167 -9.21 -1.23 9.46
CA LEU A 167 -8.54 -0.07 8.88
C LEU A 167 -7.81 0.77 9.95
N GLY A 168 -8.43 0.97 11.12
CA GLY A 168 -7.81 1.70 12.22
C GLY A 168 -6.56 1.00 12.77
N ILE A 169 -6.57 -0.35 12.80
CA ILE A 169 -5.41 -1.17 13.15
C ILE A 169 -4.30 -0.98 12.12
N LEU A 170 -4.61 -1.14 10.82
CA LEU A 170 -3.66 -0.98 9.73
C LEU A 170 -3.03 0.42 9.72
N GLY A 171 -3.83 1.48 9.84
CA GLY A 171 -3.34 2.85 9.87
C GLY A 171 -2.41 3.12 11.05
N THR A 172 -2.73 2.56 12.23
CA THR A 172 -1.86 2.65 13.42
C THR A 172 -0.52 1.95 13.17
N ASN A 173 -0.55 0.76 12.58
CA ASN A 173 0.65 0.02 12.22
C ASN A 173 1.49 0.76 11.17
N LEU A 174 0.86 1.39 10.18
CA LEU A 174 1.53 2.17 9.15
C LEU A 174 2.25 3.39 9.75
N ILE A 175 1.58 4.18 10.58
CA ILE A 175 2.18 5.35 11.24
C ILE A 175 3.33 4.91 12.15
N TYR A 176 3.13 3.86 12.95
CA TYR A 176 4.19 3.32 13.80
C TYR A 176 5.39 2.82 12.96
N GLY A 177 5.11 2.13 11.86
CA GLY A 177 6.13 1.63 10.94
C GLY A 177 6.95 2.74 10.30
N ALA A 178 6.29 3.82 9.88
CA ALA A 178 6.93 5.00 9.30
C ALA A 178 7.94 5.66 10.26
N PHE A 179 7.62 5.79 11.54
CA PHE A 179 8.53 6.45 12.48
C PHE A 179 9.56 5.52 13.13
N TYR A 180 9.18 4.27 13.41
CA TYR A 180 10.00 3.39 14.25
C TYR A 180 10.57 2.18 13.51
N LYS A 181 10.24 1.98 12.23
CA LYS A 181 10.68 0.84 11.40
C LYS A 181 11.07 1.21 9.96
N TYR A 182 11.23 2.51 9.64
CA TYR A 182 11.52 2.97 8.27
C TYR A 182 12.81 2.40 7.69
N ASN A 183 13.81 2.15 8.54
CA ASN A 183 15.14 1.68 8.15
C ASN A 183 15.15 0.20 7.69
N GLU A 184 14.06 -0.53 7.90
CA GLU A 184 13.92 -1.91 7.44
C GLU A 184 12.62 -2.12 6.64
N PRO A 185 12.50 -1.55 5.41
CA PRO A 185 11.25 -1.58 4.63
C PRO A 185 10.67 -2.99 4.43
N LYS A 186 11.53 -4.00 4.21
CA LYS A 186 11.12 -5.42 4.11
C LYS A 186 10.44 -5.91 5.39
N LYS A 187 10.92 -5.51 6.57
CA LYS A 187 10.32 -5.86 7.86
C LYS A 187 9.08 -5.01 8.14
N LEU A 188 9.07 -3.74 7.72
CA LEU A 188 7.92 -2.84 7.82
C LEU A 188 6.65 -3.50 7.25
N LEU A 189 6.75 -4.20 6.12
CA LEU A 189 5.62 -4.94 5.54
C LEU A 189 4.96 -5.91 6.54
N ARG A 190 5.77 -6.66 7.30
CA ARG A 190 5.25 -7.60 8.30
C ARG A 190 4.56 -6.87 9.45
N TYR A 191 5.13 -5.74 9.88
CA TYR A 191 4.55 -4.92 10.94
C TYR A 191 3.19 -4.32 10.58
N LEU A 192 2.86 -4.17 9.29
CA LEU A 192 1.52 -3.73 8.86
C LEU A 192 0.42 -4.70 9.31
N TYR A 193 0.74 -5.99 9.44
CA TYR A 193 -0.18 -7.05 9.88
C TYR A 193 -0.14 -7.34 11.39
N ASP A 194 0.59 -6.56 12.19
CA ASP A 194 0.56 -6.74 13.64
C ASP A 194 -0.87 -6.58 14.17
N HIS A 195 -1.39 -7.58 14.89
CA HIS A 195 -2.79 -7.63 15.36
C HIS A 195 -3.83 -7.66 14.22
N LEU A 196 -3.44 -8.11 13.02
CA LEU A 196 -4.35 -8.39 11.91
C LEU A 196 -4.17 -9.83 11.43
N ASP A 197 -5.29 -10.51 11.20
CA ASP A 197 -5.31 -11.83 10.58
C ASP A 197 -5.33 -11.72 9.05
N GLN A 198 -4.76 -12.72 8.37
CA GLN A 198 -4.64 -12.74 6.91
C GLN A 198 -5.98 -12.78 6.17
N ASP A 199 -7.06 -13.17 6.85
CA ASP A 199 -8.42 -13.23 6.32
C ASP A 199 -9.21 -11.92 6.50
N GLN A 200 -8.63 -10.90 7.11
CA GLN A 200 -9.29 -9.60 7.30
C GLN A 200 -9.15 -8.67 6.09
N LEU A 201 -7.92 -8.52 5.59
CA LEU A 201 -7.61 -7.71 4.41
C LEU A 201 -6.47 -8.26 3.57
N GLU A 202 -6.35 -7.69 2.38
CA GLU A 202 -5.28 -7.89 1.42
C GLU A 202 -4.59 -6.55 1.15
N ILE A 203 -3.26 -6.52 1.13
CA ILE A 203 -2.50 -5.35 0.66
C ILE A 203 -2.03 -5.66 -0.77
N ASP A 204 -2.66 -5.03 -1.76
CA ASP A 204 -2.44 -5.33 -3.18
C ASP A 204 -1.17 -4.64 -3.73
N THR A 205 -0.86 -3.46 -3.20
CA THR A 205 0.34 -2.69 -3.58
C THR A 205 0.81 -1.86 -2.40
N ILE A 206 2.12 -1.64 -2.36
CA ILE A 206 2.76 -0.67 -1.50
C ILE A 206 3.89 0.01 -2.27
N ASN A 207 3.98 1.32 -2.13
CA ASN A 207 5.01 2.15 -2.74
C ASN A 207 5.62 3.05 -1.68
N PHE A 208 6.95 3.10 -1.70
CA PHE A 208 7.79 3.95 -0.89
C PHE A 208 8.43 5.00 -1.80
N SER A 209 8.44 6.26 -1.37
CA SER A 209 9.13 7.34 -2.07
C SER A 209 9.62 8.42 -1.12
N GLY A 210 10.61 9.20 -1.56
CA GLY A 210 11.25 10.23 -0.74
C GLY A 210 12.70 9.85 -0.36
N PRO A 211 13.41 10.76 0.32
CA PRO A 211 14.84 10.64 0.57
C PRO A 211 15.24 9.38 1.36
N LEU A 212 14.37 8.84 2.22
CA LEU A 212 14.66 7.60 2.96
C LEU A 212 14.59 6.34 2.11
N TYR A 213 14.01 6.43 0.92
CA TYR A 213 13.64 5.29 0.11
C TYR A 213 14.28 5.32 -1.29
N GLU A 214 15.32 6.13 -1.49
CA GLU A 214 16.06 6.21 -2.76
C GLU A 214 16.62 4.84 -3.20
N GLU A 215 17.05 4.02 -2.25
CA GLU A 215 17.57 2.66 -2.51
C GLU A 215 16.48 1.57 -2.51
N VAL A 216 15.22 1.92 -2.24
CA VAL A 216 14.12 0.93 -2.18
C VAL A 216 13.55 0.66 -3.56
N ASP A 217 13.69 -0.60 -4.01
CA ASP A 217 12.99 -1.08 -5.20
C ASP A 217 11.55 -1.48 -4.86
N ASN A 218 10.57 -0.66 -5.26
CA ASN A 218 9.14 -0.92 -5.01
C ASN A 218 8.64 -2.23 -5.63
N ARG A 219 9.29 -2.73 -6.69
CA ARG A 219 8.95 -4.03 -7.26
C ARG A 219 9.34 -5.16 -6.30
N LEU A 220 10.50 -5.03 -5.65
CA LEU A 220 10.93 -5.97 -4.63
C LEU A 220 9.97 -5.94 -3.43
N MET A 221 9.49 -4.77 -3.03
CA MET A 221 8.48 -4.66 -1.96
C MET A 221 7.18 -5.37 -2.34
N SER A 222 6.76 -5.24 -3.61
CA SER A 222 5.58 -5.92 -4.15
C SER A 222 5.75 -7.44 -4.13
N LEU A 223 6.93 -7.96 -4.52
CA LEU A 223 7.24 -9.38 -4.40
C LEU A 223 7.17 -9.87 -2.95
N GLN A 224 7.65 -9.08 -1.99
CA GLN A 224 7.56 -9.43 -0.57
C GLN A 224 6.10 -9.55 -0.10
N LEU A 225 5.15 -8.80 -0.67
CA LEU A 225 3.72 -8.96 -0.34
C LEU A 225 3.25 -10.37 -0.69
N VAL A 226 3.57 -10.87 -1.88
CA VAL A 226 3.21 -12.24 -2.30
C VAL A 226 3.95 -13.28 -1.45
N LYS A 227 5.25 -13.08 -1.21
CA LYS A 227 6.08 -13.98 -0.39
C LYS A 227 5.56 -14.10 1.05
N ASN A 228 5.03 -13.01 1.61
CA ASN A 228 4.47 -12.96 2.96
C ASN A 228 2.98 -13.39 3.01
N GLY A 229 2.37 -13.76 1.88
CA GLY A 229 0.95 -14.15 1.81
C GLY A 229 -0.03 -12.99 2.02
N MET A 230 0.40 -11.75 1.76
CA MET A 230 -0.42 -10.54 1.94
C MET A 230 -1.32 -10.26 0.74
N THR A 231 -0.94 -10.74 -0.44
CA THR A 231 -1.74 -10.75 -1.68
C THR A 231 -1.40 -11.98 -2.50
N ASP A 232 -2.34 -12.41 -3.33
CA ASP A 232 -2.16 -13.59 -4.19
C ASP A 232 -1.30 -13.28 -5.42
N ALA A 233 -1.29 -12.02 -5.87
CA ALA A 233 -0.56 -11.64 -7.08
C ALA A 233 -0.19 -10.16 -7.13
N VAL A 234 0.92 -9.85 -7.79
CA VAL A 234 1.35 -8.47 -8.09
C VAL A 234 1.63 -8.30 -9.58
N MET A 235 1.48 -7.08 -10.08
CA MET A 235 1.60 -6.80 -11.52
C MET A 235 2.51 -5.61 -11.79
N PHE A 236 3.42 -5.77 -12.74
CA PHE A 236 4.30 -4.72 -13.21
C PHE A 236 3.93 -4.30 -14.63
N ALA A 237 3.77 -2.99 -14.82
CA ALA A 237 3.57 -2.41 -16.13
C ALA A 237 4.87 -2.45 -16.96
N PRO A 238 4.81 -2.19 -18.28
CA PRO A 238 6.00 -2.17 -19.15
C PRO A 238 7.10 -1.19 -18.72
N ASP A 239 6.72 -0.11 -18.03
CA ASP A 239 7.66 0.86 -17.45
C ASP A 239 8.37 0.33 -16.17
N GLY A 240 8.02 -0.88 -15.73
CA GLY A 240 8.53 -1.51 -14.52
C GLY A 240 7.83 -1.07 -13.23
N ASN A 241 6.83 -0.20 -13.29
CA ASN A 241 6.12 0.27 -12.11
C ASN A 241 5.06 -0.73 -11.65
N ASN A 242 4.85 -0.83 -10.33
CA ASN A 242 3.76 -1.62 -9.79
C ASN A 242 2.41 -1.00 -10.16
N VAL A 243 1.48 -1.84 -10.59
CA VAL A 243 0.14 -1.43 -11.01
C VAL A 243 -0.90 -2.37 -10.42
N LEU A 244 -2.05 -1.80 -10.06
CA LEU A 244 -3.18 -2.60 -9.58
C LEU A 244 -3.69 -3.54 -10.68
N PRO A 245 -3.68 -4.87 -10.47
CA PRO A 245 -4.21 -5.84 -11.43
C PRO A 245 -5.66 -5.54 -11.79
N ALA A 246 -6.48 -5.17 -10.78
CA ALA A 246 -7.89 -4.83 -10.99
C ALA A 246 -8.08 -3.66 -11.97
N ARG A 247 -7.15 -2.70 -12.02
CA ARG A 247 -7.19 -1.58 -12.96
C ARG A 247 -6.77 -1.99 -14.36
N VAL A 248 -5.67 -2.74 -14.48
CA VAL A 248 -5.10 -3.15 -15.77
C VAL A 248 -6.02 -4.13 -16.50
N LEU A 249 -6.64 -5.05 -15.76
CA LEU A 249 -7.46 -6.12 -16.32
C LEU A 249 -8.92 -5.74 -16.54
N TYR A 250 -9.34 -4.56 -16.09
CA TYR A 250 -10.73 -4.14 -16.13
C TYR A 250 -11.28 -4.08 -17.56
N LYS A 251 -12.28 -4.92 -17.85
CA LYS A 251 -12.96 -5.02 -19.16
C LYS A 251 -12.01 -5.27 -20.34
N LYS A 252 -10.88 -5.96 -20.10
CA LYS A 252 -9.93 -6.36 -21.13
C LYS A 252 -10.10 -7.83 -21.52
N ASN A 253 -9.82 -8.17 -22.77
CA ASN A 253 -9.61 -9.55 -23.22
C ASN A 253 -8.18 -9.96 -22.86
N ILE A 254 -7.99 -11.04 -22.11
CA ILE A 254 -6.68 -11.38 -21.53
C ILE A 254 -6.02 -12.53 -22.30
N LEU A 255 -4.77 -12.32 -22.74
CA LEU A 255 -3.87 -13.36 -23.21
C LEU A 255 -2.76 -13.53 -22.17
N ALA A 256 -2.77 -14.66 -21.45
CA ALA A 256 -1.77 -14.96 -20.43
C ALA A 256 -0.76 -15.99 -20.94
N LEU A 257 0.53 -15.67 -20.81
CA LEU A 257 1.65 -16.53 -21.16
C LEU A 257 2.38 -16.93 -19.88
N ARG A 258 2.24 -18.19 -19.49
CA ARG A 258 2.87 -18.74 -18.28
C ARG A 258 4.24 -19.32 -18.62
N GLY A 259 5.25 -18.96 -17.85
CA GLY A 259 6.60 -19.49 -18.09
C GLY A 259 7.58 -19.18 -16.95
N SER A 260 8.72 -19.86 -16.98
CA SER A 260 9.84 -19.55 -16.09
C SER A 260 10.65 -18.34 -16.56
N PHE A 261 10.68 -18.11 -17.89
CA PHE A 261 11.38 -17.00 -18.56
C PHE A 261 12.84 -16.83 -18.11
N ARG A 262 13.59 -17.93 -17.99
CA ARG A 262 15.00 -17.97 -17.54
C ARG A 262 15.99 -18.36 -18.66
N PRO A 263 16.53 -17.41 -19.43
CA PRO A 263 16.05 -16.05 -19.66
C PRO A 263 14.87 -16.04 -20.65
N VAL A 264 14.31 -14.86 -20.94
CA VAL A 264 13.42 -14.69 -22.09
C VAL A 264 14.22 -14.91 -23.38
N THR A 265 13.74 -15.79 -24.25
CA THR A 265 14.40 -16.11 -25.53
C THR A 265 13.56 -15.70 -26.74
N LYS A 266 14.16 -15.73 -27.93
CA LYS A 266 13.44 -15.53 -29.20
C LYS A 266 12.30 -16.53 -29.40
N VAL A 267 12.42 -17.74 -28.86
CA VAL A 267 11.35 -18.75 -28.92
C VAL A 267 10.14 -18.28 -28.11
N ASN A 268 10.36 -17.70 -26.93
CA ASN A 268 9.26 -17.15 -26.12
C ASN A 268 8.54 -16.01 -26.85
N MET A 269 9.30 -15.14 -27.54
CA MET A 269 8.72 -14.03 -28.30
C MET A 269 7.97 -14.50 -29.55
N ASP A 270 8.50 -15.47 -30.30
CA ASP A 270 7.79 -16.07 -31.44
C ASP A 270 6.50 -16.79 -31.01
N MET A 271 6.52 -17.49 -29.87
CA MET A 271 5.33 -18.07 -29.25
C MET A 271 4.30 -17.00 -28.87
N TYR A 272 4.75 -15.90 -28.28
CA TYR A 272 3.90 -14.76 -27.94
C TYR A 272 3.24 -14.18 -29.20
N GLU A 273 4.03 -13.81 -30.21
CA GLU A 273 3.54 -13.16 -31.43
C GLU A 273 2.51 -14.04 -32.15
N LYS A 274 2.81 -15.33 -32.34
CA LYS A 274 1.88 -16.28 -32.97
C LYS A 274 0.60 -16.46 -32.15
N SER A 275 0.74 -16.59 -30.83
CA SER A 275 -0.40 -16.73 -29.92
C SER A 275 -1.28 -15.48 -29.92
N PHE A 276 -0.68 -14.29 -29.99
CA PHE A 276 -1.39 -13.02 -30.06
C PHE A 276 -2.15 -12.86 -31.38
N GLU A 277 -1.52 -13.21 -32.51
CA GLU A 277 -2.18 -13.19 -33.81
C GLU A 277 -3.32 -14.21 -33.93
N MET A 278 -3.21 -15.36 -33.27
CA MET A 278 -4.32 -16.30 -33.15
C MET A 278 -5.43 -15.76 -32.25
N PHE A 279 -5.08 -15.21 -31.09
CA PHE A 279 -6.03 -14.70 -30.09
C PHE A 279 -6.90 -13.55 -30.64
N LYS A 280 -6.32 -12.64 -31.45
CA LYS A 280 -7.06 -11.55 -32.09
C LYS A 280 -8.11 -12.01 -33.10
N LYS A 281 -7.99 -13.22 -33.65
CA LYS A 281 -8.93 -13.75 -34.65
C LYS A 281 -10.19 -14.35 -34.02
N GLU A 282 -10.20 -14.53 -32.70
CA GLU A 282 -11.34 -15.06 -31.98
C GLU A 282 -12.52 -14.08 -31.98
N ASN A 283 -13.72 -14.58 -32.29
CA ASN A 283 -14.92 -13.74 -32.48
C ASN A 283 -15.32 -12.89 -31.25
N ARG A 284 -14.86 -13.26 -30.05
CA ARG A 284 -15.17 -12.56 -28.79
C ARG A 284 -14.05 -11.62 -28.32
N VAL A 285 -12.97 -11.53 -29.07
CA VAL A 285 -11.81 -10.71 -28.73
C VAL A 285 -11.88 -9.39 -29.46
N ASN A 286 -11.78 -8.29 -28.72
CA ASN A 286 -11.55 -6.98 -29.30
C ASN A 286 -10.04 -6.68 -29.24
N PRO A 287 -9.34 -6.57 -30.39
CA PRO A 287 -7.90 -6.30 -30.42
C PRO A 287 -7.48 -5.04 -29.65
N GLU A 288 -8.28 -3.97 -29.67
CA GLU A 288 -8.00 -2.71 -28.96
C GLU A 288 -8.19 -2.83 -27.44
N LYS A 289 -8.95 -3.83 -26.99
CA LYS A 289 -9.16 -4.13 -25.57
C LYS A 289 -8.39 -5.37 -25.12
N THR A 290 -7.39 -5.80 -25.87
CA THR A 290 -6.57 -6.94 -25.48
C THR A 290 -5.44 -6.51 -24.55
N GLN A 291 -5.21 -7.30 -23.50
CA GLN A 291 -4.07 -7.16 -22.59
C GLN A 291 -3.29 -8.47 -22.59
N VAL A 292 -2.00 -8.38 -22.90
CA VAL A 292 -1.07 -9.50 -22.83
C VAL A 292 -0.39 -9.48 -21.47
N ILE A 293 -0.24 -10.64 -20.85
CA ILE A 293 0.37 -10.78 -19.53
C ILE A 293 1.35 -11.93 -19.57
N PHE A 294 2.57 -11.68 -19.10
CA PHE A 294 3.56 -12.72 -18.84
C PHE A 294 3.49 -13.10 -17.36
N GLU A 295 3.13 -14.34 -17.06
CA GLU A 295 2.95 -14.83 -15.69
C GLU A 295 4.14 -15.67 -15.23
N ILE A 296 4.73 -15.28 -14.08
CA ILE A 296 5.80 -16.02 -13.39
C ILE A 296 5.30 -16.43 -12.01
N THR A 297 5.07 -17.73 -11.79
CA THR A 297 4.60 -18.20 -10.49
C THR A 297 5.73 -18.31 -9.46
N LEU A 298 5.41 -18.12 -8.18
CA LEU A 298 6.38 -18.37 -7.09
C LEU A 298 6.86 -19.83 -7.06
N SER A 299 6.04 -20.79 -7.50
CA SER A 299 6.44 -22.20 -7.58
C SER A 299 7.60 -22.42 -8.55
N ASN A 300 7.62 -21.69 -9.68
CA ASN A 300 8.75 -21.72 -10.62
C ASN A 300 10.05 -21.19 -9.99
N LEU A 301 9.95 -20.41 -8.90
CA LEU A 301 11.09 -19.86 -8.18
C LEU A 301 11.61 -20.77 -7.06
N ARG A 302 10.76 -21.68 -6.54
CA ARG A 302 11.15 -22.64 -5.50
C ARG A 302 11.80 -23.93 -6.04
N ALA A 303 11.79 -24.13 -7.36
CA ALA A 303 12.23 -25.38 -7.99
C ALA A 303 13.71 -25.75 -7.72
N GLU A 304 14.55 -24.80 -7.26
CA GLU A 304 15.98 -25.01 -6.97
C GLU A 304 16.36 -24.75 -5.48
N GLY A 305 15.38 -24.52 -4.59
CA GLY A 305 15.64 -24.24 -3.17
C GLY A 305 14.98 -22.95 -2.67
N GLU A 306 15.76 -22.05 -2.07
CA GLU A 306 15.26 -20.74 -1.65
C GLU A 306 15.01 -19.81 -2.86
N ILE A 307 13.99 -18.95 -2.74
CA ILE A 307 13.64 -17.98 -3.78
C ILE A 307 14.78 -16.96 -3.89
N ASP A 308 15.48 -16.97 -5.03
CA ASP A 308 16.41 -15.92 -5.41
C ASP A 308 15.62 -14.68 -5.87
N GLU A 309 15.50 -13.70 -4.97
CA GLU A 309 14.81 -12.44 -5.23
C GLU A 309 15.46 -11.66 -6.38
N GLN A 310 16.78 -11.76 -6.55
CA GLN A 310 17.52 -11.00 -7.55
C GLN A 310 17.32 -11.57 -8.95
N ASP A 311 17.51 -12.89 -9.12
CA ASP A 311 17.28 -13.56 -10.40
C ASP A 311 15.83 -13.35 -10.87
N PHE A 312 14.86 -13.38 -9.96
CA PHE A 312 13.48 -13.05 -10.27
C PHE A 312 13.30 -11.60 -10.75
N MET A 313 13.86 -10.64 -10.01
CA MET A 313 13.77 -9.23 -10.34
C MET A 313 14.38 -8.96 -11.72
N ASP A 314 15.45 -9.64 -12.08
CA ASP A 314 16.10 -9.50 -13.38
C ASP A 314 15.24 -10.07 -14.52
N ARG A 315 14.52 -11.18 -14.29
CA ARG A 315 13.53 -11.71 -15.25
C ARG A 315 12.38 -10.75 -15.49
N ALA A 316 11.79 -10.22 -14.41
CA ALA A 316 10.69 -9.26 -14.50
C ALA A 316 11.13 -7.97 -15.21
N LYS A 317 12.32 -7.45 -14.87
CA LYS A 317 12.93 -6.29 -15.56
C LYS A 317 13.13 -6.53 -17.04
N LEU A 318 13.63 -7.72 -17.42
CA LEU A 318 13.85 -8.07 -18.82
C LEU A 318 12.51 -8.06 -19.58
N LEU A 319 11.46 -8.68 -19.05
CA LEU A 319 10.13 -8.66 -19.66
C LEU A 319 9.54 -7.25 -19.76
N CYS A 320 9.63 -6.43 -18.70
CA CYS A 320 9.21 -5.03 -18.75
C CYS A 320 9.97 -4.25 -19.83
N SER A 321 11.30 -4.44 -19.93
CA SER A 321 12.13 -3.78 -20.96
C SER A 321 11.76 -4.15 -22.39
N LEU A 322 11.14 -5.31 -22.59
CA LEU A 322 10.56 -5.77 -23.86
C LEU A 322 9.14 -5.25 -24.09
N GLY A 323 8.68 -4.30 -23.27
CA GLY A 323 7.36 -3.69 -23.37
C GLY A 323 6.22 -4.53 -22.78
N GLN A 324 6.52 -5.59 -22.03
CA GLN A 324 5.52 -6.55 -21.57
C GLN A 324 5.00 -6.23 -20.17
N THR A 325 3.73 -6.56 -19.91
CA THR A 325 3.15 -6.55 -18.57
C THR A 325 3.43 -7.88 -17.88
N VAL A 326 3.94 -7.84 -16.66
CA VAL A 326 4.33 -9.02 -15.90
C VAL A 326 3.37 -9.22 -14.73
N LEU A 327 2.85 -10.43 -14.55
CA LEU A 327 2.08 -10.87 -13.40
C LEU A 327 2.87 -11.92 -12.63
N ILE A 328 2.81 -11.84 -11.32
CA ILE A 328 3.50 -12.74 -10.40
C ILE A 328 2.49 -13.31 -9.46
#